data_AF-A0A8S2VTC7-F1
#
_entry.id   AF-A0A8S2VTC7-F1
#
_cell.length_a   1.000
_cell.length_b   1.000
_cell.length_c   1.000
_cell.angle_alpha   90.00
_cell.angle_beta   90.00
_cell.angle_gamma   90.00
#
_symmetry.space_group_name_H-M   'P 1'
#
loop_
_entity.id
_entity.type
_entity.pdbx_description
1 polymer ?
#
loop_
_entity_poly.entity_id
_entity_poly.type
_entity_poly.pdbx_seq_one_letter_code
_entity_poly.pdbx_strand_id
1 'polypeptide(L)' 'MVWLGICYQGITRSVIIENGTIGSDRYIADILPVALKDDTQMLANEFTFQQDGAKPHTAKDTQ' A
#
# COMPACT_ATOMS: atom_id res chain seq x y z
N MET A 1 0.82 -13.41 -3.65
CA MET A 1 1.70 -12.23 -3.44
C MET A 1 1.40 -11.64 -2.07
N VAL A 2 2.38 -11.06 -1.39
CA VAL A 2 2.18 -10.36 -0.12
C VAL A 2 2.56 -8.91 -0.33
N TRP A 3 1.73 -7.99 0.17
CA TRP A 3 2.05 -6.57 0.25
C TRP A 3 2.03 -6.12 1.71
N LEU A 4 2.97 -5.26 2.09
CA LEU A 4 3.04 -4.62 3.41
C LEU A 4 3.90 -3.35 3.32
N GLY A 5 3.62 -2.38 4.18
CA GLY A 5 4.45 -1.22 4.43
C GLY A 5 5.37 -1.44 5.63
N ILE A 6 6.54 -0.81 5.61
CA ILE A 6 7.50 -0.83 6.72
C ILE A 6 7.95 0.59 7.01
N CYS A 7 7.99 0.94 8.29
CA CYS A 7 8.57 2.19 8.79
C CYS A 7 9.41 1.93 10.05
N TYR A 8 10.03 2.98 10.60
CA TYR A 8 10.81 2.87 11.85
C TYR A 8 9.97 2.33 13.03
N GLN A 9 8.67 2.62 13.07
CA GLN A 9 7.78 2.18 14.15
C GLN A 9 7.30 0.74 13.99
N GLY A 10 7.52 0.11 12.83
CA GLY A 10 7.25 -1.30 12.59
C GLY A 10 6.70 -1.60 11.20
N ILE A 11 5.83 -2.61 11.11
CA ILE A 11 5.30 -3.15 9.86
C ILE A 11 3.77 -3.02 9.88
N THR A 12 3.18 -2.55 8.78
CA THR A 12 1.72 -2.49 8.60
C THR A 12 1.14 -3.90 8.55
N ARG A 13 -0.17 -4.04 8.70
CA ARG A 13 -0.85 -5.30 8.40
C ARG A 13 -0.52 -5.73 6.97
N SER A 14 -0.20 -7.01 6.80
CA SER A 14 0.06 -7.58 5.48
C SER A 14 -1.24 -7.84 4.74
N VAL A 15 -1.28 -7.49 3.46
CA VAL A 15 -2.33 -7.91 2.52
C VAL A 15 -1.87 -9.16 1.80
N ILE A 16 -2.58 -10.27 2.00
CA ILE A 16 -2.33 -11.55 1.33
C ILE A 16 -3.19 -11.58 0.06
N ILE A 17 -2.52 -11.66 -1.09
CA ILE A 17 -3.17 -11.76 -2.39
C ILE A 17 -2.98 -13.17 -2.91
N GLU A 18 -4.02 -13.98 -2.78
CA GLU A 18 -3.96 -15.41 -3.11
C GLU A 18 -3.92 -15.66 -4.62
N ASN A 19 -4.60 -14.84 -5.43
CA ASN A 19 -4.72 -15.05 -6.88
C ASN A 19 -4.69 -13.75 -7.71
N GLY A 20 -4.12 -13.87 -8.90
CA GLY A 20 -4.13 -12.86 -9.96
C GLY A 20 -3.02 -11.81 -9.90
N THR A 21 -3.03 -10.92 -10.87
CA THR A 21 -2.16 -9.74 -10.95
C THR A 21 -2.85 -8.56 -10.27
N ILE A 22 -2.08 -7.69 -9.61
CA ILE A 22 -2.59 -6.41 -9.11
C ILE A 22 -2.56 -5.39 -10.25
N GLY A 23 -3.74 -4.95 -10.66
CA GLY A 23 -3.95 -3.72 -11.43
C GLY A 23 -4.09 -2.51 -10.51
N SER A 24 -4.20 -1.32 -11.10
CA SER A 24 -4.40 -0.07 -10.34
C SER A 24 -5.70 -0.06 -9.55
N ASP A 25 -6.77 -0.65 -10.10
CA ASP A 25 -8.07 -0.82 -9.44
C ASP A 25 -7.96 -1.60 -8.13
N ARG A 26 -7.33 -2.78 -8.17
CA ARG A 26 -7.08 -3.62 -7.00
C ARG A 26 -6.08 -2.99 -6.04
N TYR A 27 -5.09 -2.26 -6.56
CA TYR A 27 -4.16 -1.53 -5.71
C TYR A 27 -4.87 -0.47 -4.87
N ILE A 28 -5.75 0.31 -5.49
CA ILE A 28 -6.53 1.35 -4.81
C ILE A 28 -7.52 0.74 -3.81
N ALA A 29 -8.19 -0.36 -4.17
CA ALA A 29 -9.23 -0.96 -3.34
C ALA A 29 -8.67 -1.83 -2.20
N ASP A 30 -7.64 -2.63 -2.47
CA ASP A 30 -7.18 -3.68 -1.57
C ASP A 30 -5.93 -3.27 -0.78
N ILE A 31 -5.09 -2.37 -1.32
CA ILE A 31 -3.77 -2.05 -0.77
C ILE A 31 -3.72 -0.69 -0.08
N LEU A 32 -4.08 0.38 -0.80
CA LEU A 32 -3.97 1.75 -0.26
C LEU A 32 -4.72 1.97 1.07
N PRO A 33 -5.90 1.37 1.35
CA PRO A 33 -6.55 1.54 2.64
C PRO A 33 -5.73 0.97 3.80
N VAL A 34 -5.08 -0.18 3.60
CA VAL A 34 -4.20 -0.76 4.61
C VAL A 34 -2.95 0.11 4.78
N ALA A 35 -2.40 0.57 3.66
CA ALA A 35 -1.20 1.40 3.62
C ALA A 35 -1.36 2.79 4.24
N LEU A 36 -2.53 3.43 4.09
CA LEU A 36 -2.71 4.86 4.37
C LEU A 36 -3.79 5.15 5.41
N LYS A 37 -4.63 4.19 5.78
CA LYS A 37 -5.79 4.43 6.66
C LYS A 37 -5.77 3.54 7.88
N ASP A 38 -5.68 2.22 7.70
CA ASP A 38 -5.88 1.27 8.79
C ASP A 38 -4.70 1.26 9.76
N ASP A 39 -3.48 1.47 9.25
CA ASP A 39 -2.26 1.54 10.07
C ASP A 39 -1.76 2.98 10.25
N THR A 40 -2.65 3.97 10.16
CA THR A 40 -2.31 5.39 10.39
C THR A 40 -1.74 5.66 11.78
N GLN A 41 -2.01 4.82 12.78
CA GLN A 41 -1.36 4.95 14.10
C GLN A 41 0.13 4.58 14.08
N MET A 42 0.55 3.78 13.10
CA MET A 42 1.96 3.44 12.85
C MET A 42 2.66 4.44 11.92
N LEU A 43 1.88 5.35 11.33
CA LEU A 43 2.40 6.40 10.48
C LEU A 43 2.36 7.68 11.30
N ALA A 44 3.43 8.47 11.25
CA ALA A 44 3.37 9.80 11.82
C ALA A 44 2.27 10.62 11.11
N ASN A 45 1.74 11.66 11.78
CA ASN A 45 0.75 12.56 11.19
C ASN A 45 1.19 13.13 9.84
N GLU A 46 2.51 13.22 9.64
CA GLU A 46 3.15 13.49 8.36
C GLU A 46 4.16 12.38 8.09
N PHE A 47 4.07 11.73 6.93
CA PHE A 47 5.00 10.70 6.52
C PHE A 47 5.30 10.81 5.03
N THR A 48 6.45 10.26 4.63
CA THR A 48 6.77 10.08 3.22
C THR A 48 6.37 8.67 2.81
N PHE A 49 5.43 8.58 1.86
CA PHE A 49 5.07 7.30 1.26
C PHE A 49 6.02 6.99 0.11
N GLN A 50 6.79 5.90 0.24
CA GLN A 50 7.74 5.46 -0.78
C GLN A 50 7.37 4.08 -1.30
N GLN A 51 7.35 3.95 -2.62
CA GLN A 51 7.08 2.72 -3.37
C GLN A 51 7.88 2.74 -4.67
N ASP A 52 8.00 1.59 -5.34
CA ASP A 52 8.67 1.49 -6.63
C ASP A 52 7.77 1.99 -7.79
N GLY A 53 8.33 2.04 -9.00
CA GLY A 53 7.65 2.50 -10.21
C GLY A 53 6.79 1.45 -10.92
N ALA A 54 6.21 0.49 -10.20
CA ALA A 54 5.34 -0.52 -10.82
C ALA A 54 4.10 0.15 -11.46
N LYS A 55 3.61 -0.40 -12.58
CA LYS A 55 2.47 0.17 -13.32
C LYS A 55 1.25 0.49 -12.45
N PRO A 56 0.84 -0.35 -11.49
CA PRO A 56 -0.27 -0.03 -10.60
C PRO A 56 0.00 1.16 -9.68
N HIS A 57 1.26 1.39 -9.27
CA HIS A 57 1.63 2.48 -8.37
C HIS A 57 1.64 3.84 -9.08
N THR A 58 1.97 3.85 -10.37
CA THR A 58 2.10 5.07 -11.18
C THR A 58 0.91 5.33 -12.12
N ALA A 59 -0.17 4.55 -12.00
CA ALA A 59 -1.36 4.73 -12.82
C ALA A 59 -2.04 6.06 -12.48
N LYS A 60 -2.68 6.69 -13.48
CA LYS A 60 -3.34 7.99 -13.31
C LYS A 60 -4.37 7.99 -12.17
N ASP A 61 -5.11 6.89 -12.01
CA ASP A 61 -6.15 6.79 -10.99
C ASP A 61 -5.60 6.50 -9.58
N THR A 62 -4.32 6.14 -9.49
CA THR A 62 -3.62 5.84 -8.22
C THR A 62 -2.91 7.07 -7.64
N GLN A 63 -2.62 8.08 -8.47
CA GLN A 63 -1.95 9.33 -8.09
C GLN A 63 -2.97 10.37 -7.63
#